data_AF-A0A0D0BRR4-F1
#
_entry.id   AF-A0A0D0BRR4-F1
#
_cell.length_a   1.000
_cell.length_b   1.000
_cell.length_c   1.000
_cell.angle_alpha   90.00
_cell.angle_beta   90.00
_cell.angle_gamma   90.00
#
_symmetry.space_group_name_H-M   'P 1'
#
loop_
_entity.id
_entity.type
_entity.pdbx_description
1 polymer ?
#
loop_
_entity_poly.entity_id
_entity_poly.type
_entity_poly.pdbx_seq_one_letter_code
_entity_poly.pdbx_strand_id
1 'polypeptide(L)' 'CNNVWVQNSFPSMPGHAFCISGTTELLLQGINLDIIAVQGRWTSWAFLDY' A
#
# COMPACT_ATOMS: atom_id res chain seq x y z
N CYS A 1 -3.39 -13.31 -4.41
CA CYS A 1 -2.77 -12.67 -3.22
C CYS A 1 -3.55 -12.88 -1.93
N ASN A 2 -4.85 -12.62 -1.87
CA ASN A 2 -5.60 -12.62 -0.59
C ASN A 2 -5.60 -13.97 0.17
N ASN A 3 -5.54 -15.10 -0.55
CA ASN A 3 -5.52 -16.44 0.09
C ASN A 3 -4.32 -16.66 1.01
N VAL A 4 -3.14 -16.10 0.71
CA VAL A 4 -1.94 -16.24 1.56
C VAL A 4 -2.17 -15.57 2.91
N TRP A 5 -2.82 -14.41 2.92
CA TRP A 5 -3.13 -13.65 4.14
C TRP A 5 -4.18 -14.37 5.00
N VAL A 6 -5.26 -14.83 4.38
CA VAL A 6 -6.32 -15.59 5.06
C VAL A 6 -5.76 -16.89 5.67
N GLN A 7 -4.85 -17.58 4.97
CA GLN A 7 -4.16 -18.76 5.51
C GLN A 7 -3.28 -18.44 6.72
N ASN A 8 -2.73 -17.23 6.78
CA ASN A 8 -1.93 -16.74 7.91
C ASN A 8 -2.80 -16.04 8.98
N SER A 9 -4.12 -16.25 8.98
CA SER A 9 -5.07 -15.65 9.94
C SER A 9 -5.14 -14.13 9.92
N PHE A 10 -4.66 -13.49 8.84
CA PHE A 10 -4.86 -12.06 8.62
C PHE A 10 -6.23 -11.80 8.00
N PRO A 11 -6.83 -10.61 8.25
CA PRO A 11 -8.07 -10.21 7.62
C PRO A 11 -7.96 -10.27 6.10
N SER A 12 -9.08 -10.58 5.43
CA SER A 12 -9.20 -10.47 3.99
C SER A 12 -8.89 -9.02 3.57
N MET A 13 -7.73 -8.81 2.95
CA MET A 13 -7.32 -7.51 2.45
C MET A 13 -7.49 -7.50 0.93
N PRO A 14 -8.54 -6.85 0.41
CA PRO A 14 -8.64 -6.61 -1.03
C PRO A 14 -7.43 -5.79 -1.48
N GLY A 15 -6.94 -6.02 -2.70
CA GLY A 15 -5.67 -5.45 -3.17
C GLY A 15 -5.54 -3.94 -3.02
N HIS A 16 -6.66 -3.20 -2.99
CA HIS A 16 -6.66 -1.76 -2.73
C HIS A 16 -6.20 -1.40 -1.31
N ALA A 17 -6.64 -2.14 -0.29
CA ALA A 17 -6.18 -1.95 1.09
C ALA A 17 -4.69 -2.27 1.26
N PHE A 18 -4.18 -3.23 0.49
CA PHE A 18 -2.75 -3.55 0.43
C PHE A 18 -1.92 -2.40 -0.18
N CYS A 19 -2.42 -1.75 -1.25
CA CYS A 19 -1.77 -0.58 -1.82
C CYS A 19 -1.73 0.61 -0.85
N ILE A 20 -2.81 0.86 -0.11
CA ILE A 20 -2.87 1.96 0.87
C ILE A 20 -1.90 1.68 2.03
N SER A 21 -2.01 0.52 2.68
CA SER A 21 -1.14 0.15 3.81
C SER A 21 0.35 0.13 3.45
N GLY A 22 0.69 -0.41 2.27
CA GLY A 22 2.06 -0.38 1.77
C GLY A 22 2.57 1.04 1.48
N THR A 23 1.70 1.93 1.01
CA THR A 23 2.05 3.34 0.78
C THR A 23 2.30 4.08 2.09
N THR A 24 1.44 3.86 3.11
CA THR A 24 1.61 4.44 4.45
C THR A 24 2.94 4.02 5.08
N GLU A 25 3.31 2.75 4.98
CA GLU A 25 4.58 2.24 5.53
C GLU A 25 5.79 2.93 4.87
N LEU A 26 5.79 3.08 3.55
CA LEU A 26 6.88 3.76 2.82
C LEU A 26 6.96 5.25 3.16
N LEU A 27 5.81 5.91 3.36
CA LEU A 27 5.76 7.30 3.82
C LEU A 27 6.38 7.47 5.20
N LEU A 28 6.05 6.57 6.14
CA LEU A 28 6.61 6.59 7.50
C LEU A 28 8.13 6.35 7.50
N GLN A 29 8.63 5.56 6.55
CA GLN A 29 10.07 5.35 6.34
C GLN A 29 10.77 6.53 5.67
N GLY A 30 10.03 7.59 5.29
CA GLY A 30 10.58 8.77 4.61
C GLY A 30 11.10 8.47 3.20
N ILE A 31 10.57 7.42 2.56
CA ILE A 31 10.94 7.06 1.19
C ILE A 31 10.50 8.19 0.25
N ASN A 32 11.32 8.43 -0.77
CA ASN A 32 11.04 9.44 -1.79
C ASN A 32 9.65 9.21 -2.43
N LEU A 33 8.87 10.28 -2.55
CA LEU A 33 7.49 10.24 -3.00
C LEU A 33 7.34 9.67 -4.42
N ASP A 34 8.29 9.89 -5.33
CA ASP A 34 8.27 9.34 -6.68
C ASP A 34 8.41 7.80 -6.66
N ILE A 35 9.22 7.27 -5.75
CA ILE A 35 9.37 5.82 -5.55
C ILE A 35 8.04 5.23 -5.07
N ILE A 36 7.39 5.89 -4.12
CA ILE A 36 6.08 5.49 -3.58
C ILE A 36 5.01 5.51 -4.69
N ALA A 37 5.00 6.55 -5.51
CA ALA A 37 4.04 6.67 -6.62
C ALA A 37 4.21 5.53 -7.64
N VAL A 38 5.45 5.22 -8.03
CA VAL A 38 5.75 4.13 -8.97
C VAL A 38 5.41 2.77 -8.36
N GLN A 39 5.80 2.51 -7.11
CA GLN A 39 5.53 1.22 -6.45
C GLN A 39 4.04 0.99 -6.19
N GLY A 40 3.32 2.00 -5.73
CA GLY A 40 1.88 1.94 -5.49
C GLY A 40 1.03 2.05 -6.75
N ARG A 41 1.66 2.26 -7.92
CA ARG A 41 0.99 2.53 -9.21
C ARG A 41 0.00 3.69 -9.13
N TRP A 42 0.35 4.69 -8.33
CA TRP A 42 -0.45 5.89 -8.15
C TRP A 42 -0.32 6.77 -9.39
N THR A 43 -1.46 7.13 -9.97
CA THR A 43 -1.51 8.10 -11.08
C THR A 43 -1.64 9.54 -10.60
N SER A 44 -1.81 9.73 -9.28
CA SER A 44 -1.94 11.04 -8.63
C SER A 44 -1.37 10.98 -7.21
N TRP A 45 -1.10 12.15 -6.64
CA TRP A 45 -0.62 12.30 -5.25
C TRP A 45 -1.72 12.13 -4.19
N ALA A 46 -2.87 11.55 -4.54
CA ALA A 46 -3.99 11.34 -3.61
C ALA A 46 -3.61 10.49 -2.38
N PHE A 47 -2.52 9.73 -2.47
CA PHE A 47 -2.01 8.94 -1.34
C PHE A 47 -1.39 9.78 -0.22
N LEU A 48 -1.13 11.07 -0.43
CA LEU A 48 -0.69 11.98 0.63
C LEU A 48 -1.84 12.41 1.57
N ASP A 49 -3.09 12.17 1.16
CA ASP A 49 -4.30 12.53 1.92
C ASP A 49 -4.78 11.39 2.84
N TYR A 50 -4.22 10.19 2.69
CA TYR A 50 -4.51 9.01 3.50
C TYR A 50 -3.69 8.99 4.79
#